data_AF-A0A528DUF7-F1
#
_entry.id   AF-A0A528DUF7-F1
#
_cell.length_a   1.000
_cell.length_b   1.000
_cell.length_c   1.000
_cell.angle_alpha   90.00
_cell.angle_beta   90.00
_cell.angle_gamma   90.00
#
_symmetry.space_group_name_H-M   'P 1'
#
loop_
_entity.id
_entity.type
_entity.pdbx_description
1 polymer ?
#
loop_
_entity_poly.entity_id
_entity_poly.type
_entity_poly.pdbx_seq_one_letter_code
_entity_poly.pdbx_strand_id
1 'polypeptide(L)'
;MEPAEKLSITVTPAMARMIREKVENGSFGSVSEVIHAALRALQREEEEHAERIASIRARVKASLADTRPAISSDEAIARIKNNLAELAKASDLNKNRNG
;
A
#
# COMPACT_ATOMS: atom_id res chain seq x y z
N MET A 1 -2.99 -22.37 -22.65
CA MET A 1 -4.10 -21.73 -21.91
C MET A 1 -4.57 -22.79 -20.93
N GLU A 2 -4.43 -22.54 -19.63
CA GLU A 2 -4.93 -23.46 -18.60
C GLU A 2 -6.43 -23.67 -18.82
N PRO A 3 -6.94 -24.91 -18.74
CA PRO A 3 -8.36 -25.19 -18.96
C PRO A 3 -9.20 -24.54 -17.85
N ALA A 4 -10.36 -23.99 -18.22
CA ALA A 4 -11.29 -23.42 -17.25
C ALA A 4 -11.92 -24.54 -16.39
N GLU A 5 -11.76 -24.43 -15.07
CA GLU A 5 -12.42 -25.32 -14.11
C GLU A 5 -13.80 -24.76 -13.72
N LYS A 6 -14.81 -25.65 -13.60
CA LYS A 6 -16.15 -25.26 -13.15
C LYS A 6 -16.27 -25.38 -11.64
N LEU A 7 -16.54 -24.26 -10.98
CA LEU A 7 -16.78 -24.20 -9.54
C LEU A 7 -18.23 -23.82 -9.25
N SER A 8 -18.88 -24.55 -8.34
CA SER A 8 -20.16 -24.13 -7.75
C SER A 8 -19.88 -23.30 -6.51
N ILE A 9 -20.36 -22.06 -6.49
CA ILE A 9 -20.16 -21.12 -5.37
C ILE A 9 -21.48 -20.64 -4.80
N THR A 10 -21.53 -20.53 -3.48
CA THR A 10 -22.63 -19.87 -2.78
C THR A 10 -22.27 -18.41 -2.56
N VAL A 11 -23.12 -17.52 -3.05
CA VAL A 11 -22.98 -16.07 -2.85
C VAL A 11 -24.22 -15.52 -2.17
N THR A 12 -24.09 -14.35 -1.54
CA THR A 12 -25.26 -13.69 -0.96
C THR A 12 -26.24 -13.23 -2.05
N PRO A 13 -27.55 -13.09 -1.73
CA PRO A 13 -28.52 -12.56 -2.70
C PRO A 13 -28.15 -11.19 -3.25
N ALA A 14 -27.49 -10.34 -2.44
CA ALA A 14 -27.01 -9.03 -2.86
C ALA A 14 -25.90 -9.13 -3.91
N MET A 15 -24.91 -10.00 -3.69
CA MET A 15 -23.85 -10.28 -4.66
C MET A 15 -24.43 -10.85 -5.95
N ALA A 16 -25.37 -11.79 -5.87
CA ALA A 16 -26.00 -12.38 -7.05
C ALA A 16 -26.74 -11.32 -7.89
N ARG A 17 -27.44 -10.37 -7.24
CA ARG A 17 -28.08 -9.23 -7.94
C ARG A 17 -27.05 -8.34 -8.63
N MET A 18 -25.99 -7.97 -7.92
CA MET A 18 -24.92 -7.13 -8.47
C MET A 18 -24.25 -7.78 -9.68
N ILE A 19 -23.94 -9.07 -9.60
CA ILE A 19 -23.34 -9.82 -10.70
C ILE A 19 -24.28 -9.82 -11.92
N ARG A 20 -25.57 -10.09 -11.72
CA ARG A 20 -26.56 -10.04 -12.82
C ARG A 20 -26.67 -8.67 -13.44
N GLU A 21 -26.78 -7.62 -12.63
CA GLU A 21 -26.86 -6.24 -13.12
C GLU A 21 -25.65 -5.87 -13.99
N LYS A 22 -24.44 -6.28 -13.58
CA LYS A 22 -23.19 -6.07 -14.33
C LYS A 22 -23.15 -6.79 -15.69
N VAL A 23 -23.87 -7.90 -15.83
CA VAL A 23 -24.01 -8.61 -17.10
C VAL A 23 -25.14 -7.99 -17.94
N GLU A 24 -26.29 -7.72 -17.32
CA GLU A 24 -27.48 -7.15 -17.96
C GLU A 24 -27.22 -5.75 -18.54
N ASN A 25 -26.40 -4.93 -17.87
CA ASN A 25 -26.01 -3.61 -18.35
C ASN A 25 -24.85 -3.63 -19.37
N GLY A 26 -24.36 -4.81 -19.74
CA GLY A 26 -23.30 -4.99 -20.74
C GLY A 26 -21.89 -4.65 -20.25
N SER A 27 -21.67 -4.41 -18.96
CA SER A 27 -20.30 -4.21 -18.44
C SER A 27 -19.43 -5.46 -18.57
N PHE A 28 -20.04 -6.64 -18.59
CA PHE A 28 -19.39 -7.94 -18.75
C PHE A 28 -20.24 -8.87 -19.61
N GLY A 29 -19.61 -9.74 -20.40
CA GLY A 29 -20.30 -10.69 -21.27
C GLY A 29 -20.79 -11.94 -20.55
N SER A 30 -20.34 -12.21 -19.32
CA SER A 30 -20.82 -13.35 -18.53
C SER A 30 -20.55 -13.21 -17.03
N VAL A 31 -21.25 -14.03 -16.23
CA VAL A 31 -20.98 -14.18 -14.79
C VAL A 31 -19.53 -14.60 -14.53
N SER A 32 -18.99 -15.55 -15.30
CA SER A 32 -17.60 -16.00 -15.16
C SER A 32 -16.61 -14.86 -15.37
N GLU A 33 -16.89 -13.94 -16.30
CA GLU A 33 -16.05 -12.77 -16.54
C GLU A 33 -16.08 -11.78 -15.36
N VAL A 34 -17.25 -11.57 -14.75
CA VAL A 34 -17.37 -10.75 -13.51
C VAL A 34 -16.52 -11.35 -12.39
N ILE A 35 -16.60 -12.67 -12.19
CA ILE A 35 -15.81 -13.36 -11.16
C ILE A 35 -14.31 -13.29 -11.47
N HIS A 36 -13.88 -13.49 -12.72
CA HIS A 36 -12.48 -13.32 -13.11
C HIS A 36 -11.98 -11.89 -12.90
N ALA A 37 -12.81 -10.88 -13.16
CA ALA A 37 -12.46 -9.49 -12.89
C ALA A 37 -12.34 -9.20 -11.40
N ALA A 38 -13.26 -9.74 -10.58
CA ALA A 38 -13.21 -9.61 -9.13
C ALA A 38 -11.96 -10.27 -8.52
N LEU A 39 -11.62 -11.49 -8.96
CA LEU A 39 -10.41 -12.19 -8.49
C LEU A 39 -9.12 -11.46 -8.89
N ARG A 40 -9.06 -10.90 -10.11
CA ARG A 40 -7.92 -10.06 -10.52
C ARG A 40 -7.82 -8.78 -9.70
N ALA A 41 -8.94 -8.20 -9.27
CA ALA A 41 -8.94 -7.03 -8.41
C ALA A 41 -8.44 -7.37 -7.00
N LEU A 42 -8.93 -8.49 -6.45
CA LEU A 42 -8.48 -9.00 -5.14
C LEU A 42 -6.98 -9.28 -5.14
N GLN A 43 -6.46 -9.96 -6.16
CA GLN A 43 -5.03 -10.26 -6.25
C GLN A 43 -4.17 -8.99 -6.24
N ARG A 44 -4.56 -7.95 -6.99
CA ARG A 44 -3.84 -6.66 -6.97
C ARG A 44 -3.87 -6.01 -5.59
N GLU A 45 -5.01 -6.04 -4.91
CA GLU A 45 -5.14 -5.50 -3.56
C GLU A 45 -4.24 -6.25 -2.57
N GLU A 46 -4.18 -7.59 -2.67
CA GLU A 46 -3.32 -8.43 -1.85
C GLU A 46 -1.83 -8.15 -2.11
N GLU A 47 -1.43 -8.00 -3.37
CA GLU A 47 -0.06 -7.65 -3.77
C GLU A 47 0.35 -6.28 -3.19
N GLU A 48 -0.49 -5.25 -3.36
CA GLU A 48 -0.25 -3.91 -2.79
C GLU A 48 -0.21 -3.94 -1.25
N HIS A 49 -1.05 -4.76 -0.62
CA HIS A 49 -1.04 -4.92 0.82
C HIS A 49 0.24 -5.62 1.30
N ALA A 50 0.68 -6.67 0.60
CA ALA A 50 1.89 -7.40 0.93
C ALA A 50 3.13 -6.50 0.86
N GLU A 51 3.24 -5.64 -0.17
CA GLU A 51 4.33 -4.67 -0.30
C GLU A 51 4.35 -3.67 0.85
N ARG A 52 3.18 -3.10 1.21
CA ARG A 52 3.06 -2.18 2.34
C ARG A 52 3.49 -2.85 3.65
N ILE A 53 3.01 -4.06 3.92
CA ILE A 53 3.37 -4.82 5.12
C ILE A 53 4.86 -5.20 5.12
N ALA A 54 5.43 -5.57 3.98
CA ALA A 54 6.84 -5.89 3.85
C ALA A 54 7.72 -4.68 4.21
N SER A 55 7.35 -3.48 3.74
CA SER A 55 8.07 -2.24 4.08
C SER A 55 8.04 -1.93 5.58
N ILE A 56 6.89 -2.14 6.24
CA ILE A 56 6.74 -1.95 7.68
C ILE A 56 7.58 -2.98 8.43
N ARG A 57 7.50 -4.26 8.04
CA ARG A 57 8.27 -5.34 8.67
C ARG A 57 9.78 -5.11 8.55
N ALA A 58 10.25 -4.62 7.40
CA ALA A 58 11.65 -4.28 7.20
C ALA A 58 12.11 -3.15 8.14
N ARG A 59 11.32 -2.07 8.28
CA ARG A 59 11.61 -0.96 9.20
C ARG A 59 11.65 -1.42 10.66
N VAL A 60 10.70 -2.26 11.08
CA VAL A 60 10.68 -2.84 12.43
C VAL A 60 11.92 -3.71 12.66
N LYS A 61 12.27 -4.58 11.71
CA LYS A 61 13.47 -5.42 11.82
C LYS A 61 14.75 -4.59 11.91
N ALA A 62 14.86 -3.54 11.11
CA ALA A 62 16.00 -2.61 11.19
C ALA A 62 16.07 -1.91 12.54
N SER A 63 14.93 -1.49 13.09
CA SER A 63 14.84 -0.89 14.43
C SER A 63 15.24 -1.87 15.54
N LEU A 64 14.86 -3.14 15.44
CA LEU A 64 15.23 -4.17 16.41
C LEU A 64 16.71 -4.57 16.33
N ALA A 65 17.29 -4.50 15.12
CA ALA A 65 18.71 -4.76 14.89
C ALA A 65 19.60 -3.55 15.23
N ASP A 66 19.01 -2.40 15.52
CA ASP A 66 19.74 -1.18 15.85
C ASP A 66 20.38 -1.31 17.24
N THR A 67 21.70 -1.33 17.29
CA THR A 67 22.48 -1.46 18.52
C THR A 67 22.71 -0.12 19.23
N ARG A 68 22.24 0.99 18.66
CA ARG A 68 22.41 2.31 19.28
C ARG A 68 21.65 2.38 20.61
N PRO A 69 22.21 3.05 21.61
CA PRO A 69 21.56 3.19 22.90
C PRO A 69 20.26 3.99 22.77
N ALA A 70 19.26 3.63 23.59
CA ALA A 70 18.05 4.40 23.71
C ALA A 70 18.39 5.81 24.23
N ILE A 71 17.80 6.83 23.60
CA ILE A 71 17.90 8.23 24.02
C ILE A 71 16.55 8.69 24.56
N SER A 72 16.56 9.70 25.43
CA SER A 72 15.31 10.29 25.93
C SER A 72 14.57 11.05 24.81
N SER A 73 13.26 11.23 24.99
CA SER A 73 12.46 12.05 24.07
C SER A 73 12.98 13.48 23.95
N ASP A 74 13.46 14.07 25.06
CA ASP A 74 14.02 15.43 25.06
C ASP A 74 15.29 15.51 24.22
N GLU A 75 16.18 14.53 24.35
CA GLU A 75 17.39 14.45 23.53
C GLU A 75 17.06 14.25 22.05
N ALA A 76 16.09 13.38 21.74
CA ALA A 76 15.63 13.16 20.37
C ALA A 76 15.08 14.44 19.74
N ILE A 77 14.23 15.18 20.47
CA ILE A 77 13.66 16.46 20.02
C ILE A 77 14.77 17.50 19.81
N ALA A 78 15.74 17.60 20.72
CA ALA A 78 16.86 18.52 20.58
C ALA A 78 17.70 18.22 19.32
N ARG A 79 17.99 16.95 19.04
CA ARG A 79 18.68 16.52 17.80
C ARG A 79 17.91 16.91 16.55
N ILE A 80 16.59 16.69 16.53
CA ILE A 80 15.74 17.07 15.39
C ILE A 80 15.77 18.59 15.16
N LYS A 81 15.63 19.39 16.22
CA LYS A 81 15.68 20.87 16.12
C LYS A 81 17.01 21.35 15.54
N ASN A 82 18.13 20.78 15.99
CA ASN A 82 19.45 21.15 15.50
C ASN A 82 19.62 20.80 14.02
N ASN A 83 19.20 19.60 13.60
CA ASN A 83 19.28 19.19 12.20
C ASN A 83 18.45 20.12 11.28
N LEU A 84 17.25 20.51 11.72
CA LEU A 84 16.41 21.44 10.96
C LEU A 84 17.04 22.84 10.85
N ALA A 85 17.65 23.34 11.92
CA ALA A 85 18.34 24.63 11.91
C ALA A 85 19.55 24.63 10.94
N GLU A 86 20.30 23.53 10.87
CA GLU A 86 21.42 23.39 9.93
C GLU A 86 20.93 23.33 8.46
N LEU A 87 19.82 22.62 8.20
CA LEU A 87 19.22 22.60 6.87
C LEU A 87 18.73 23.98 6.42
N ALA A 88 18.14 24.76 7.33
CA ALA A 88 17.71 26.13 7.06
C ALA A 88 18.90 27.02 6.67
N LYS A 89 19.98 27.00 7.47
CA LYS A 89 21.22 27.75 7.17
C LYS A 89 21.82 27.34 5.83
N ALA A 90 21.85 26.04 5.52
CA ALA A 90 22.36 25.54 4.24
C ALA A 90 21.51 26.01 3.05
N SER A 91 20.18 26.10 3.22
CA SER A 91 19.29 26.62 2.17
C SER A 91 19.46 28.13 1.94
N ASP A 92 19.65 28.91 3.01
CA ASP A 92 19.91 30.35 2.92
C ASP A 92 21.25 30.66 2.26
N LEU A 93 22.29 29.88 2.58
CA LEU A 93 23.61 29.96 1.94
C LEU A 93 23.57 29.61 0.44
N ASN A 94 22.74 28.66 0.04
CA ASN A 94 22.57 28.30 -1.37
C ASN A 94 21.82 29.39 -2.16
N LYS A 95 20.82 30.03 -1.53
CA LYS A 95 20.06 31.13 -2.14
C LYS A 95 20.91 32.38 -2.41
N ASN A 96 21.84 32.71 -1.50
CA ASN A 96 22.75 33.85 -1.65
C ASN A 96 23.91 33.63 -2.66
N ARG A 97 24.11 32.41 -3.17
CA ARG A 97 25.16 32.11 -4.16
C ARG A 97 24.68 32.14 -5.62
N ASN A 98 23.37 32.12 -5.84
CA ASN A 98 22.74 32.06 -7.17
C ASN A 98 22.00 33.36 -7.58
N GLY A 99 22.22 34.47 -6.86
CA GLY A 99 21.73 35.82 -7.20
C GLY A 99 22.89 36.78 -7.37
#